data_AF-A0A952LD51-F1
#
_entry.id   AF-A0A952LD51-F1
#
_cell.length_a   1.000
_cell.length_b   1.000
_cell.length_c   1.000
_cell.angle_alpha   90.00
_cell.angle_beta   90.00
_cell.angle_gamma   90.00
#
_symmetry.space_group_name_H-M   'P 1'
#
loop_
_entity.id
_entity.type
_entity.pdbx_description
1 polymer ?
#
loop_
_entity_poly.entity_id
_entity_poly.type
_entity_poly.pdbx_seq_one_letter_code
_entity_poly.pdbx_strand_id
1 'polypeptide(L)'
;MKNEPENQGKLESIGGIVYLMQVLDESVPPDIAPQPDIAPQIVDIIKEKSEYRRLIETAQNIIGMVKSKVNPDEIKIKVVNDIKGSFKKTKAPEVLESVLREGLRELNEYIKNPTPLGISSGFYDLDRMLNGFRGGELIVIGARPAMGKTAFALNVAYNIASQDKNVLFFSLEMNKKQIVPRIFSMISGVSLGYIIKGTVDDEDAERLQLRF
;
A
#
# COMPACT_ATOMS: atom_id res chain seq x y z
N MET A 1 -21.54 -10.09 11.82
CA MET A 1 -21.98 -8.68 11.64
C MET A 1 -22.10 -8.07 13.03
N LYS A 2 -21.07 -7.34 13.48
CA LYS A 2 -21.10 -6.66 14.79
C LYS A 2 -21.84 -5.34 14.61
N ASN A 3 -22.88 -5.13 15.41
CA ASN A 3 -23.67 -3.91 15.46
C ASN A 3 -22.87 -2.79 16.14
N GLU A 4 -22.37 -1.84 15.35
CA GLU A 4 -21.92 -0.55 15.86
C GLU A 4 -23.13 0.43 15.86
N PRO A 5 -23.43 1.10 16.99
CA PRO A 5 -24.61 1.96 17.11
C PRO A 5 -24.60 3.17 16.16
N GLU A 6 -23.43 3.65 15.72
CA GLU A 6 -23.33 4.70 14.69
C GLU A 6 -23.84 4.25 13.30
N ASN A 7 -23.87 2.93 13.04
CA ASN A 7 -24.38 2.39 11.79
C ASN A 7 -25.91 2.26 11.78
N GLN A 8 -26.61 2.29 12.92
CA GLN A 8 -28.07 2.14 12.94
C GLN A 8 -28.79 3.36 12.34
N GLY A 9 -28.40 4.58 12.73
CA GLY A 9 -29.00 5.80 12.16
C GLY A 9 -28.70 5.98 10.66
N LYS A 10 -27.53 5.52 10.19
CA LYS A 10 -27.19 5.51 8.77
C LYS A 10 -27.94 4.42 8.01
N LEU A 11 -28.10 3.24 8.61
CA LEU A 11 -28.82 2.10 8.02
C LEU A 11 -30.28 2.48 7.77
N GLU A 12 -30.93 3.13 8.74
CA GLU A 12 -32.29 3.63 8.57
C GLU A 12 -32.38 4.66 7.44
N SER A 13 -31.41 5.57 7.31
CA SER A 13 -31.39 6.60 6.25
C SER A 13 -31.26 6.04 4.83
N ILE A 14 -30.74 4.82 4.67
CA ILE A 14 -30.62 4.13 3.37
C ILE A 14 -31.74 3.11 3.12
N GLY A 15 -32.80 3.10 3.94
CA GLY A 15 -33.95 2.19 3.77
C GLY A 15 -33.90 0.91 4.62
N GLY A 16 -32.97 0.83 5.57
CA GLY A 16 -32.91 -0.26 6.54
C GLY A 16 -32.36 -1.57 5.98
N ILE A 17 -32.47 -2.62 6.78
CA ILE A 17 -32.05 -3.97 6.39
C ILE A 17 -32.87 -4.52 5.21
N VAL A 18 -34.13 -4.10 5.08
CA VAL A 18 -35.03 -4.52 4.00
C VAL A 18 -34.49 -4.07 2.65
N TYR A 19 -34.03 -2.82 2.53
CA TYR A 19 -33.44 -2.32 1.29
C TYR A 19 -32.14 -3.06 0.93
N LEU A 20 -31.30 -3.40 1.91
CA LEU A 20 -30.10 -4.20 1.65
C LEU A 20 -30.44 -5.61 1.13
N MET A 21 -31.49 -6.24 1.67
CA MET A 21 -31.96 -7.53 1.18
C MET A 21 -32.49 -7.43 -0.25
N GLN A 22 -33.24 -6.37 -0.58
CA GLN A 22 -33.70 -6.13 -1.96
C GLN A 22 -32.53 -5.95 -2.93
N VAL A 23 -31.52 -5.15 -2.57
CA VAL A 23 -30.34 -4.96 -3.43
C VAL A 23 -29.61 -6.29 -3.64
N LEU A 24 -29.48 -7.13 -2.60
CA LEU A 24 -28.85 -8.44 -2.73
C LEU A 24 -29.65 -9.37 -3.65
N ASP A 25 -30.98 -9.40 -3.52
CA ASP A 25 -31.84 -10.31 -4.27
C ASP A 25 -32.07 -9.86 -5.73
N GLU A 26 -32.13 -8.54 -5.99
CA GLU A 26 -32.43 -8.00 -7.33
C GLU A 26 -31.17 -7.67 -8.15
N SER A 27 -30.06 -7.30 -7.51
CA SER A 27 -28.87 -6.79 -8.20
C SER A 27 -27.80 -7.86 -8.46
N VAL A 28 -27.93 -9.04 -7.86
CA VAL A 28 -27.02 -10.17 -8.06
C VAL A 28 -27.86 -11.35 -8.56
N PRO A 29 -27.97 -11.57 -9.88
CA PRO A 29 -28.63 -12.75 -10.41
C PRO A 29 -28.02 -14.01 -9.77
N PRO A 30 -28.82 -15.00 -9.33
CA PRO A 30 -28.32 -16.17 -8.59
C PRO A 30 -27.31 -17.02 -9.40
N ASP A 31 -27.41 -16.97 -10.72
CA ASP A 31 -26.50 -17.51 -11.73
C ASP A 31 -25.16 -16.73 -11.85
N ILE A 32 -25.12 -15.55 -11.24
CA ILE A 32 -23.97 -14.64 -11.09
C ILE A 32 -23.62 -14.50 -9.60
N ALA A 33 -23.65 -15.60 -8.84
CA ALA A 33 -22.98 -15.67 -7.53
C ALA A 33 -21.58 -15.06 -7.67
N PRO A 34 -21.11 -14.21 -6.72
CA PRO A 34 -20.15 -13.14 -6.99
C PRO A 34 -18.89 -13.69 -7.65
N GLN A 35 -18.88 -13.67 -8.98
CA GLN A 35 -17.70 -14.02 -9.74
C GLN A 35 -16.72 -12.88 -9.46
N PRO A 36 -15.47 -13.18 -9.08
CA PRO A 36 -14.50 -12.15 -8.67
C PRO A 36 -14.31 -11.04 -9.72
N ASP A 37 -14.69 -11.30 -10.96
CA ASP A 37 -14.44 -10.46 -12.12
C ASP A 37 -15.56 -9.44 -12.40
N ILE A 38 -16.74 -9.60 -11.78
CA ILE A 38 -17.93 -8.77 -12.09
C ILE A 38 -17.95 -7.50 -11.26
N ALA A 39 -17.52 -7.55 -10.00
CA ALA A 39 -17.43 -6.35 -9.17
C ALA A 39 -16.49 -5.29 -9.78
N PRO A 40 -15.29 -5.62 -10.32
CA PRO A 40 -14.48 -4.67 -11.07
C PRO A 40 -15.20 -4.04 -12.26
N GLN A 41 -15.93 -4.82 -13.07
CA GLN A 41 -16.65 -4.32 -14.25
C GLN A 41 -17.77 -3.34 -13.87
N ILE A 42 -18.57 -3.67 -12.85
CA ILE A 42 -19.61 -2.78 -12.34
C ILE A 42 -18.99 -1.50 -11.78
N VAL A 43 -17.88 -1.61 -11.04
CA VAL A 43 -17.15 -0.45 -10.53
C VAL A 43 -16.68 0.46 -11.66
N ASP A 44 -16.22 -0.10 -12.78
CA ASP A 44 -15.77 0.69 -13.91
C ASP A 44 -16.92 1.38 -14.65
N ILE A 45 -18.08 0.71 -14.81
CA ILE A 45 -19.30 1.34 -15.32
C ILE A 45 -19.74 2.48 -14.40
N ILE A 46 -19.75 2.27 -13.08
CA ILE A 46 -20.14 3.30 -12.10
C ILE A 46 -19.19 4.51 -12.19
N LYS A 47 -17.87 4.27 -12.29
CA LYS A 47 -16.88 5.34 -12.46
C LYS A 47 -17.12 6.12 -13.74
N GLU A 48 -17.29 5.44 -14.87
CA GLU A 48 -17.52 6.08 -16.17
C GLU A 48 -18.80 6.93 -16.13
N LYS A 49 -19.90 6.39 -15.59
CA LYS A 49 -21.15 7.13 -15.43
C LYS A 49 -21.01 8.31 -14.46
N SER A 50 -20.20 8.17 -13.41
CA SER A 50 -19.89 9.26 -12.49
C SER A 50 -19.09 10.37 -13.15
N GLU A 51 -18.14 10.03 -14.03
CA GLU A 51 -17.36 11.00 -14.81
C GLU A 51 -18.26 11.77 -15.77
N TYR A 52 -19.16 11.09 -16.51
CA TYR A 52 -20.13 11.79 -17.37
C TYR A 52 -21.01 12.77 -16.58
N ARG A 53 -21.53 12.36 -15.41
CA ARG A 53 -22.34 13.24 -14.56
C ARG A 53 -21.56 14.49 -14.14
N ARG A 54 -20.29 14.32 -13.76
CA ARG A 54 -19.41 15.44 -13.37
C ARG A 54 -19.12 16.39 -14.53
N LEU A 55 -18.92 15.86 -15.74
CA LEU A 55 -18.75 16.67 -16.95
C LEU A 55 -20.01 17.48 -17.26
N ILE A 56 -21.19 16.86 -17.15
CA ILE A 56 -22.49 17.54 -17.34
C ILE A 56 -22.65 18.67 -16.33
N GLU A 57 -22.40 18.42 -15.04
CA GLU A 57 -22.50 19.43 -13.98
C GLU A 57 -21.53 20.59 -14.21
N THR A 58 -20.29 20.30 -14.61
CA THR A 58 -19.29 21.31 -14.94
C THR A 58 -19.76 22.18 -16.11
N ALA A 59 -20.29 21.57 -17.18
CA ALA A 59 -20.83 22.30 -18.33
C ALA A 59 -22.02 23.20 -17.94
N GLN A 60 -22.94 22.69 -17.12
CA GLN A 60 -24.08 23.45 -16.63
C GLN A 60 -23.65 24.66 -15.79
N ASN A 61 -22.67 24.48 -14.91
CA ASN A 61 -22.10 25.56 -14.11
C ASN A 61 -21.48 26.66 -14.99
N ILE A 62 -20.72 26.27 -16.02
CA ILE A 62 -20.14 27.22 -16.99
C ILE A 62 -21.24 27.98 -17.73
N ILE A 63 -22.28 27.29 -18.21
CA ILE A 63 -23.44 27.92 -18.88
C ILE A 63 -24.10 28.95 -17.94
N GLY A 64 -24.27 28.61 -16.66
CA GLY A 64 -24.83 29.51 -15.64
C GLY A 64 -24.00 30.78 -15.44
N MET A 65 -22.68 30.66 -15.41
CA MET A 65 -21.77 31.81 -15.27
C MET A 65 -21.83 32.74 -16.50
N VAL A 66 -21.88 32.17 -17.71
CA VAL A 66 -22.02 32.93 -18.95
C VAL A 66 -23.33 33.70 -18.98
N LYS A 67 -24.45 33.05 -18.63
CA LYS A 67 -25.78 33.71 -18.56
C LYS A 67 -25.81 34.84 -17.54
N SER A 68 -25.07 34.69 -16.44
CA SER A 68 -24.96 35.70 -15.38
C SER A 68 -23.96 36.82 -15.70
N LYS A 69 -23.36 36.81 -16.89
CA LYS A 69 -22.36 37.80 -17.35
C LYS A 69 -21.14 37.92 -16.42
N VAL A 70 -20.71 36.81 -15.83
CA VAL A 70 -19.44 36.75 -15.08
C VAL A 70 -18.28 37.09 -16.01
N ASN A 71 -17.22 37.68 -15.45
CA ASN A 71 -16.03 38.07 -16.22
C ASN A 71 -15.48 36.87 -17.02
N PRO A 72 -15.28 37.00 -18.35
CA PRO A 72 -14.76 35.93 -19.19
C PRO A 72 -13.45 35.29 -18.70
N ASP A 73 -12.54 36.07 -18.11
CA ASP A 73 -11.25 35.55 -17.63
C ASP A 73 -11.40 34.69 -16.37
N GLU A 74 -12.36 35.02 -15.51
CA GLU A 74 -12.72 34.20 -14.35
C GLU A 74 -13.34 32.87 -14.77
N ILE A 75 -14.22 32.89 -15.79
CA ILE A 75 -14.81 31.68 -16.37
C ILE A 75 -13.71 30.77 -16.93
N LYS A 76 -12.76 31.31 -17.69
CA LYS A 76 -11.64 30.53 -18.26
C LYS A 76 -10.81 29.83 -17.18
N ILE A 77 -10.45 30.56 -16.11
CA ILE A 77 -9.66 30.00 -15.00
C ILE A 77 -10.42 28.84 -14.34
N LYS A 78 -11.72 29.03 -14.08
CA LYS A 78 -12.55 28.00 -13.45
C LYS A 78 -12.72 26.75 -14.32
N VAL A 79 -12.95 26.94 -15.63
CA VAL A 79 -12.99 25.83 -16.61
C VAL A 79 -11.71 24.99 -16.55
N VAL A 80 -10.56 25.64 -16.59
CA VAL A 80 -9.26 24.95 -16.53
C VAL A 80 -9.09 24.18 -15.22
N ASN A 81 -9.51 24.76 -14.10
CA ASN A 81 -9.40 24.12 -12.79
C ASN A 81 -10.37 22.94 -12.61
N ASP A 82 -11.63 23.08 -13.04
CA ASP A 82 -12.65 22.03 -12.91
C ASP A 82 -12.36 20.83 -13.82
N ILE A 83 -11.86 21.10 -15.03
CA ILE A 83 -11.35 20.08 -15.95
C ILE A 83 -10.14 19.38 -15.32
N LYS A 84 -9.10 20.12 -14.88
CA LYS A 84 -7.92 19.51 -14.25
C LYS A 84 -8.25 18.72 -12.98
N GLY A 85 -9.23 19.16 -12.20
CA GLY A 85 -9.74 18.44 -11.03
C GLY A 85 -10.53 17.17 -11.38
N SER A 86 -11.00 17.04 -12.62
CA SER A 86 -11.73 15.88 -13.14
C SER A 86 -10.81 14.77 -13.65
N PHE A 87 -9.59 15.11 -14.08
CA PHE A 87 -8.62 14.17 -14.67
C PHE A 87 -7.48 13.73 -13.72
N LYS A 88 -7.69 13.70 -12.40
CA LYS A 88 -6.61 13.34 -11.46
C LYS A 88 -6.46 11.82 -11.27
N LYS A 89 -5.51 11.25 -12.04
CA LYS A 89 -4.61 10.17 -11.55
C LYS A 89 -3.14 10.34 -11.95
N THR A 90 -2.81 11.25 -12.85
CA THR A 90 -1.42 11.60 -13.15
C THR A 90 -1.05 12.89 -12.41
N LYS A 91 0.02 12.84 -11.60
CA LYS A 91 0.65 14.06 -11.07
C LYS A 91 0.96 14.97 -12.27
N ALA A 92 0.54 16.24 -12.21
CA ALA A 92 0.91 17.22 -13.22
C ALA A 92 2.45 17.38 -13.25
N PRO A 93 3.05 17.79 -14.38
CA PRO A 93 4.48 18.10 -14.44
C PRO A 93 4.84 19.16 -13.40
N GLU A 94 5.87 18.90 -12.60
CA GLU A 94 6.39 19.84 -11.62
C GLU A 94 7.41 20.77 -12.28
N VAL A 95 7.49 22.03 -11.83
CA VAL A 95 8.46 23.00 -12.35
C VAL A 95 9.84 22.64 -11.81
N LEU A 96 10.85 22.53 -12.67
CA LEU A 96 12.20 22.11 -12.25
C LEU A 96 12.76 22.98 -11.10
N GLU A 97 12.52 24.29 -11.15
CA GLU A 97 12.96 25.21 -10.09
C GLU A 97 12.38 24.84 -8.71
N SER A 98 11.10 24.44 -8.63
CA SER A 98 10.49 24.06 -7.35
C SER A 98 11.10 22.77 -6.81
N VAL A 99 11.32 21.78 -7.69
CA VAL A 99 11.97 20.51 -7.34
C VAL A 99 13.40 20.73 -6.84
N LEU A 100 14.17 21.59 -7.51
CA LEU A 100 15.54 21.93 -7.09
C LEU A 100 15.58 22.67 -5.75
N ARG A 101 14.63 23.59 -5.51
CA ARG A 101 14.52 24.31 -4.22
C ARG A 101 14.17 23.36 -3.08
N GLU A 102 13.30 22.38 -3.31
CA GLU A 102 12.96 21.35 -2.35
C GLU A 102 14.16 20.45 -2.06
N GLY A 103 14.82 19.92 -3.10
CA GLY A 103 16.02 19.09 -2.94
C GLY A 103 17.17 19.81 -2.22
N LEU A 104 17.35 21.12 -2.44
CA LEU A 104 18.32 21.92 -1.69
C LEU A 104 17.95 22.06 -0.20
N ARG A 105 16.66 22.12 0.15
CA ARG A 105 16.24 22.16 1.56
C ARG A 105 16.54 20.84 2.24
N GLU A 106 16.16 19.72 1.62
CA GLU A 106 16.44 18.37 2.14
C GLU A 106 17.95 18.13 2.32
N LEU A 107 18.76 18.54 1.34
CA LEU A 107 20.22 18.44 1.43
C LEU A 107 20.78 19.25 2.60
N ASN A 108 20.30 20.48 2.81
CA ASN A 108 20.77 21.32 3.92
C ASN A 108 20.37 20.75 5.28
N GLU A 109 19.20 20.12 5.39
CA GLU A 109 18.81 19.40 6.61
C GLU A 109 19.72 18.21 6.87
N TYR A 110 20.02 17.41 5.84
CA TYR A 110 20.92 16.27 5.94
C TYR A 110 22.35 16.67 6.35
N ILE A 111 22.86 17.79 5.84
CA ILE A 111 24.18 18.33 6.22
C ILE A 111 24.21 18.73 7.70
N LYS A 112 23.12 19.30 8.23
CA LYS A 112 23.04 19.73 9.63
C LYS A 112 22.84 18.57 10.59
N ASN A 113 22.02 17.61 10.21
CA ASN A 113 21.68 16.44 11.02
C ASN A 113 21.89 15.17 10.19
N PRO A 114 23.09 14.56 10.24
CA PRO A 114 23.37 13.33 9.50
C PRO A 114 22.59 12.16 10.11
N THR A 115 21.35 11.98 9.70
CA THR A 115 20.53 10.79 10.01
C THR A 115 20.52 9.84 8.83
N PRO A 116 20.57 8.50 9.04
CA PRO A 116 20.39 7.54 7.96
C PRO A 116 19.11 7.85 7.20
N LEU A 117 19.24 8.14 5.90
CA LEU A 117 18.11 8.47 5.02
C LEU A 117 17.20 7.26 4.77
N GLY A 118 17.75 6.05 4.94
CA GLY A 118 17.07 4.79 4.68
C GLY A 118 16.93 3.90 5.92
N ILE A 119 16.15 2.84 5.75
CA ILE A 119 16.00 1.77 6.74
C ILE A 119 17.27 0.92 6.73
N SER A 120 17.88 0.68 7.90
CA SER A 120 19.07 -0.16 8.02
C SER A 120 18.74 -1.63 7.68
N SER A 121 19.59 -2.26 6.88
CA SER A 121 19.52 -3.69 6.54
C SER A 121 19.98 -4.60 7.69
N GLY A 122 20.66 -4.03 8.69
CA GLY A 122 21.33 -4.74 9.78
C GLY A 122 22.71 -5.30 9.41
N PHE A 123 23.19 -5.08 8.18
CA PHE A 123 24.55 -5.42 7.76
C PHE A 123 25.38 -4.14 7.64
N TYR A 124 26.36 -3.95 8.53
CA TYR A 124 27.16 -2.72 8.62
C TYR A 124 27.78 -2.29 7.28
N ASP A 125 28.47 -3.20 6.60
CA ASP A 125 29.15 -2.87 5.34
C ASP A 125 28.15 -2.53 4.22
N LEU A 126 27.00 -3.21 4.18
CA LEU A 126 25.95 -2.94 3.20
C LEU A 126 25.31 -1.58 3.46
N ASP A 127 24.99 -1.28 4.72
CA ASP A 127 24.41 0.00 5.12
C ASP A 127 25.40 1.14 4.91
N ARG A 128 26.70 0.91 5.06
CA ARG A 128 27.73 1.89 4.71
C ARG A 128 27.80 2.16 3.20
N MET A 129 27.58 1.14 2.37
CA MET A 129 27.58 1.30 0.91
C MET A 129 26.31 1.96 0.37
N LEU A 130 25.15 1.61 0.93
CA LEU A 130 23.84 2.06 0.43
C LEU A 130 23.25 3.23 1.22
N ASN A 131 23.76 3.48 2.43
CA ASN A 131 23.17 4.41 3.40
C ASN A 131 21.74 4.00 3.81
N GLY A 132 21.53 2.69 3.95
CA GLY A 132 20.23 2.05 4.17
C GLY A 132 19.35 1.97 2.92
N PHE A 133 18.14 1.41 3.06
CA PHE A 133 17.15 1.30 1.98
C PHE A 133 16.19 2.49 1.98
N ARG A 134 16.08 3.21 0.85
CA ARG A 134 15.28 4.44 0.76
C ARG A 134 13.91 4.19 0.13
N GLY A 135 12.94 5.02 0.49
CA GLY A 135 11.61 4.97 -0.10
C GLY A 135 11.65 5.32 -1.60
N GLY A 136 10.89 4.58 -2.41
CA GLY A 136 10.83 4.79 -3.86
C GLY A 136 11.86 3.98 -4.67
N GLU A 137 12.74 3.23 -4.01
CA GLU A 137 13.74 2.39 -4.68
C GLU A 137 13.25 0.94 -4.86
N LEU A 138 13.69 0.30 -5.96
CA LEU A 138 13.55 -1.14 -6.19
C LEU A 138 14.93 -1.79 -6.09
N ILE A 139 15.14 -2.58 -5.03
CA ILE A 139 16.41 -3.28 -4.79
C ILE A 139 16.27 -4.74 -5.23
N VAL A 140 17.16 -5.17 -6.13
CA VAL A 140 17.13 -6.52 -6.71
C VAL A 140 18.33 -7.33 -6.23
N ILE A 141 18.07 -8.48 -5.59
CA ILE A 141 19.11 -9.42 -5.16
C ILE A 141 19.26 -10.52 -6.22
N GLY A 142 20.37 -10.46 -6.96
CA GLY A 142 20.78 -11.48 -7.92
C GLY A 142 21.74 -12.49 -7.31
N ALA A 143 21.41 -13.78 -7.39
CA ALA A 143 22.28 -14.86 -6.95
C ALA A 143 21.97 -16.15 -7.71
N ARG A 144 22.93 -17.07 -7.82
CA ARG A 144 22.68 -18.42 -8.36
C ARG A 144 21.82 -19.23 -7.39
N PRO A 145 21.09 -20.26 -7.86
CA PRO A 145 20.39 -21.19 -6.97
C PRO A 145 21.29 -21.75 -5.87
N ALA A 146 20.73 -21.97 -4.69
CA ALA A 146 21.43 -22.44 -3.48
C ALA A 146 22.54 -21.53 -2.91
N MET A 147 22.77 -20.33 -3.45
CA MET A 147 23.76 -19.35 -2.91
C MET A 147 23.22 -18.52 -1.74
N GLY A 148 22.11 -18.92 -1.11
CA GLY A 148 21.59 -18.26 0.09
C GLY A 148 20.74 -17.01 -0.13
N LYS A 149 20.23 -16.74 -1.34
CA LYS A 149 19.34 -15.59 -1.63
C LYS A 149 18.19 -15.45 -0.63
N THR A 150 17.46 -16.53 -0.38
CA THR A 150 16.33 -16.53 0.57
C THR A 150 16.78 -16.33 2.00
N ALA A 151 17.92 -16.92 2.40
CA ALA A 151 18.47 -16.75 3.74
C ALA A 151 18.88 -15.29 3.97
N PHE A 152 19.55 -14.67 3.01
CA PHE A 152 19.91 -13.25 3.06
C PHE A 152 18.67 -12.36 3.13
N ALA A 153 17.67 -12.57 2.26
CA ALA A 153 16.43 -11.81 2.27
C ALA A 153 15.65 -11.93 3.60
N LEU A 154 15.62 -13.12 4.20
CA LEU A 154 14.99 -13.32 5.51
C LEU A 154 15.76 -12.60 6.63
N ASN A 155 17.09 -12.62 6.62
CA ASN A 155 17.90 -11.89 7.62
C ASN A 155 17.67 -10.38 7.54
N VAL A 156 17.66 -9.83 6.33
CA VAL A 156 17.30 -8.43 6.10
C VAL A 156 15.89 -8.13 6.64
N ALA A 157 14.91 -8.96 6.30
CA ALA A 157 13.53 -8.79 6.77
C ALA A 157 13.44 -8.83 8.31
N TYR A 158 14.15 -9.75 8.96
CA TYR A 158 14.21 -9.86 10.41
C TYR A 158 14.86 -8.63 11.07
N ASN A 159 15.99 -8.17 10.55
CA ASN A 159 16.69 -7.00 11.07
C ASN A 159 15.83 -5.73 10.96
N ILE A 160 15.09 -5.57 9.85
CA ILE A 160 14.16 -4.46 9.67
C ILE A 160 12.99 -4.58 10.66
N ALA A 161 12.41 -5.78 10.81
CA ALA A 161 11.32 -6.01 11.74
C ALA A 161 11.73 -5.74 13.20
N SER A 162 12.98 -6.05 13.56
CA SER A 162 13.56 -5.79 14.88
C SER A 162 13.77 -4.30 15.20
N GLN A 163 13.61 -3.42 14.21
CA GLN A 163 13.64 -1.95 14.36
C GLN A 163 12.21 -1.35 14.46
N ASP A 164 11.24 -2.14 14.92
CA ASP A 164 9.82 -1.78 15.02
C ASP A 164 9.19 -1.32 13.68
N LYS A 165 9.63 -1.95 12.57
CA LYS A 165 9.06 -1.72 11.23
C LYS A 165 8.24 -2.91 10.77
N ASN A 166 7.14 -2.65 10.07
CA ASN A 166 6.34 -3.69 9.46
C ASN A 166 7.01 -4.21 8.18
N VAL A 167 7.17 -5.52 8.07
CA VAL A 167 7.75 -6.18 6.90
C VAL A 167 6.75 -7.17 6.31
N LEU A 168 6.52 -7.05 5.00
CA LEU A 168 5.73 -7.99 4.22
C LEU A 168 6.66 -8.85 3.37
N PHE A 169 6.61 -10.17 3.57
CA PHE A 169 7.46 -11.12 2.85
C PHE A 169 6.63 -12.01 1.93
N PHE A 170 6.85 -11.89 0.63
CA PHE A 170 6.28 -12.79 -0.38
C PHE A 170 7.28 -13.87 -0.76
N SER A 171 6.84 -15.13 -0.68
CA SER A 171 7.61 -16.27 -1.15
C SER A 171 6.84 -17.03 -2.21
N LEU A 172 7.47 -17.19 -3.37
CA LEU A 172 6.90 -17.92 -4.51
C LEU A 172 7.53 -19.30 -4.71
N GLU A 173 8.71 -19.54 -4.12
CA GLU A 173 9.44 -20.81 -4.24
C GLU A 173 9.22 -21.72 -3.02
N MET A 174 9.24 -21.12 -1.82
CA MET A 174 9.12 -21.85 -0.55
C MET A 174 7.77 -21.58 0.10
N ASN A 175 7.13 -22.63 0.60
CA ASN A 175 5.88 -22.48 1.34
C ASN A 175 6.13 -22.02 2.80
N LYS A 176 5.04 -21.69 3.51
CA LYS A 176 5.10 -21.27 4.92
C LYS A 176 5.78 -22.29 5.83
N LYS A 177 5.53 -23.59 5.63
CA LYS A 177 6.12 -24.67 6.43
C LYS A 177 7.64 -24.77 6.27
N GLN A 178 8.21 -24.27 5.17
CA GLN A 178 9.65 -24.24 4.94
C GLN A 178 10.32 -22.94 5.41
N ILE A 179 9.57 -21.83 5.46
CA ILE A 179 10.10 -20.53 5.89
C ILE A 179 10.08 -20.39 7.41
N VAL A 180 8.99 -20.78 8.07
CA VAL A 180 8.82 -20.59 9.52
C VAL A 180 9.95 -21.22 10.33
N PRO A 181 10.38 -22.48 10.09
CA PRO A 181 11.53 -23.06 10.80
C PRO A 181 12.84 -22.29 10.62
N ARG A 182 13.04 -21.64 9.47
CA ARG A 182 14.22 -20.80 9.22
C ARG A 182 14.18 -19.51 10.04
N ILE A 183 13.01 -18.91 10.16
CA ILE A 183 12.80 -17.73 11.02
C ILE A 183 13.08 -18.12 12.48
N PHE A 184 12.52 -19.23 12.97
CA PHE A 184 12.81 -19.71 14.32
C PHE A 184 14.31 -19.96 14.54
N SER A 185 14.96 -20.67 13.61
CA SER A 185 16.40 -20.91 13.66
C SER A 185 17.22 -19.61 13.73
N MET A 186 16.82 -18.60 12.96
CA MET A 186 17.49 -17.29 12.96
C MET A 186 17.30 -16.52 14.27
N ILE A 187 16.11 -16.60 14.87
CA ILE A 187 15.80 -15.87 16.11
C ILE A 187 16.44 -16.56 17.32
N SER A 188 16.30 -17.89 17.42
CA SER A 188 16.74 -18.64 18.60
C SER A 188 18.20 -19.08 18.55
N GLY A 189 18.84 -19.03 17.38
CA GLY A 189 20.18 -19.60 17.16
C GLY A 189 20.22 -21.13 17.11
N VAL A 190 19.08 -21.81 17.27
CA VAL A 190 18.97 -23.27 17.21
C VAL A 190 19.15 -23.75 15.77
N SER A 191 19.87 -24.85 15.59
CA SER A 191 20.11 -25.43 14.26
C SER A 191 18.80 -25.78 13.55
N LEU A 192 18.65 -25.27 12.32
CA LEU A 192 17.51 -25.59 11.45
C LEU A 192 17.29 -27.11 11.30
N GLY A 193 18.37 -27.89 11.28
CA GLY A 193 18.30 -29.34 11.17
C GLY A 193 17.56 -29.99 12.35
N TYR A 194 17.78 -29.50 13.57
CA TYR A 194 17.10 -30.00 14.77
C TYR A 194 15.63 -29.57 14.79
N ILE A 195 15.34 -28.33 14.41
CA ILE A 195 13.96 -27.81 14.33
C ILE A 195 13.14 -28.61 13.31
N ILE A 196 13.68 -28.88 12.12
CA ILE A 196 12.97 -29.63 11.07
C ILE A 196 12.76 -31.10 11.48
N LYS A 197 13.75 -31.72 12.13
CA LYS A 197 13.67 -33.12 12.57
C LYS A 197 12.88 -33.31 13.87
N GLY A 198 12.58 -32.23 14.60
CA GLY A 198 11.96 -32.30 15.92
C GLY A 198 12.88 -32.88 17.00
N THR A 199 14.20 -32.88 16.79
CA THR A 199 15.21 -33.41 17.73
C THR A 199 15.83 -32.28 18.54
N VAL A 200 14.97 -31.41 19.08
CA VAL A 200 15.33 -30.25 19.89
C VAL A 200 15.46 -30.73 21.34
N ASP A 201 16.58 -30.46 22.00
CA ASP A 201 16.75 -30.77 23.43
C ASP A 201 16.06 -29.72 24.33
N ASP A 202 16.08 -29.93 25.65
CA ASP A 202 15.37 -29.05 26.58
C ASP A 202 15.94 -27.61 26.57
N GLU A 203 17.24 -27.44 26.34
CA GLU A 203 17.89 -26.12 26.26
C GLU A 203 17.51 -25.38 24.97
N ASP A 204 17.57 -26.05 23.83
CA ASP A 204 17.14 -25.50 22.55
C ASP A 204 15.62 -25.25 22.53
N ALA A 205 14.83 -26.06 23.24
CA ALA A 205 13.41 -25.85 23.41
C ALA A 205 13.11 -24.58 24.21
N GLU A 206 13.88 -24.31 25.27
CA GLU A 206 13.79 -23.06 26.04
C GLU A 206 14.15 -21.84 25.17
N ARG A 207 15.19 -21.94 24.32
CA ARG A 207 15.55 -20.88 23.36
C ARG A 207 14.47 -20.63 22.31
N LEU A 208 13.72 -21.67 21.90
CA LEU A 208 12.60 -21.53 20.97
C LEU A 208 11.33 -20.95 21.61
N GLN A 209 11.22 -20.98 22.95
CA GLN A 209 10.11 -20.34 23.68
C GLN A 209 10.22 -18.81 23.78
N LEU A 210 11.28 -18.21 23.20
CA LEU A 210 11.47 -16.76 23.22
C LEU A 210 10.37 -16.00 22.47
N ARG A 211 9.52 -15.34 23.28
CA ARG A 211 8.74 -14.10 23.08
C ARG A 211 8.09 -13.87 21.70
N PHE A 212 6.88 -14.40 21.57
CA PHE A 212 5.79 -13.68 20.91
C PHE A 212 4.82 -13.17 21.97
#